data_AF-A0A5C8U6K7-F1
#
_entry.id   AF-A0A5C8U6K7-F1
#
_cell.length_a   1.000
_cell.length_b   1.000
_cell.length_c   1.000
_cell.angle_alpha   90.00
_cell.angle_beta   90.00
_cell.angle_gamma   90.00
#
_symmetry.space_group_name_H-M   'P 1'
#
loop_
_entity.id
_entity.type
_entity.pdbx_description
1 polymer ?
#
loop_
_entity_poly.entity_id
_entity_poly.type
_entity_poly.pdbx_seq_one_letter_code
_entity_poly.pdbx_strand_id
1 'polypeptide(L)'
;MSTQFLHISLYGPQPRKGEPAWASIGGIVQEGARAPGAARHVPYPAAPTILYGVTPIEVGRIALERAGLARDTRGRRLRCDGAVLVAAVLSYPVRRDLVEDRDAPDASDLYSAWRAEAVAWCQSQFGDALLSVVEHADEDYPHLHAYAVPALGLGDRLQLEAIHPGRAALKKAEDAGADKKTQRAAYLGAMRATQDDYHTTVGAKFGHARVGPKRARLARTEHLVLRDAQQGQARLEQEYEAAQAHLYHTMATELTQRFATELAEARQQTQAIAQAHDQDQRRIAALLAECARLRDVVQSLEPDLEPSGGYSR
;
A
#
# COMPACT_ATOMS: atom_id res chain seq x y z
N MET A 1 -10.93 -30.04 -13.70
CA MET A 1 -9.91 -30.09 -12.64
C MET A 1 -9.31 -28.71 -12.50
N SER A 2 -9.35 -28.15 -11.29
CA SER A 2 -8.70 -26.89 -10.97
C SER A 2 -7.18 -27.01 -11.15
N THR A 3 -6.53 -25.98 -11.67
CA THR A 3 -5.08 -26.00 -12.01
C THR A 3 -4.33 -25.10 -11.05
N GLN A 4 -3.14 -25.48 -10.61
CA GLN A 4 -2.32 -24.61 -9.78
C GLN A 4 -2.00 -23.29 -10.48
N PHE A 5 -1.77 -22.25 -9.68
CA PHE A 5 -1.19 -21.00 -10.17
C PHE A 5 -0.04 -20.58 -9.27
N LEU A 6 1.13 -20.43 -9.89
CA LEU A 6 2.32 -19.82 -9.30
C LEU A 6 2.94 -18.91 -10.35
N HIS A 7 3.26 -17.68 -9.97
CA HIS A 7 4.03 -16.77 -10.80
C HIS A 7 5.11 -16.11 -9.96
N ILE A 8 6.32 -15.95 -10.51
CA ILE A 8 7.45 -15.29 -9.84
C ILE A 8 7.97 -14.20 -10.76
N SER A 9 8.05 -12.99 -10.24
CA SER A 9 8.46 -11.77 -10.95
C SER A 9 9.55 -11.03 -10.20
N LEU A 10 10.25 -10.17 -10.92
CA LEU A 10 11.39 -9.39 -10.42
C LEU A 10 11.13 -7.90 -10.63
N TYR A 11 11.27 -7.12 -9.56
CA TYR A 11 10.99 -5.69 -9.56
C TYR A 11 12.21 -4.87 -9.12
N GLY A 12 12.38 -3.72 -9.77
CA GLY A 12 13.36 -2.70 -9.42
C GLY A 12 12.70 -1.42 -8.91
N PRO A 13 13.49 -0.44 -8.44
CA PRO A 13 12.98 0.86 -8.00
C PRO A 13 12.10 1.57 -9.05
N GLN A 14 12.41 1.38 -10.33
CA GLN A 14 11.68 1.92 -11.47
C GLN A 14 11.28 0.79 -12.43
N PRO A 15 10.19 0.96 -13.21
CA PRO A 15 9.81 0.00 -14.23
C PRO A 15 10.86 -0.04 -15.34
N ARG A 16 10.96 -1.19 -16.01
CA ARG A 16 11.81 -1.31 -17.21
C ARG A 16 11.17 -0.60 -18.39
N LYS A 17 11.98 -0.27 -19.39
CA LYS A 17 11.50 0.34 -20.63
C LYS A 17 10.39 -0.53 -21.26
N GLY A 18 9.22 0.06 -21.45
CA GLY A 18 8.05 -0.59 -22.05
C GLY A 18 7.14 -1.34 -21.07
N GLU A 19 7.51 -1.41 -19.79
CA GLU A 19 6.64 -1.91 -18.72
C GLU A 19 5.73 -0.79 -18.20
N PRO A 20 4.55 -1.12 -17.66
CA PRO A 20 3.66 -0.14 -17.06
C PRO A 20 4.26 0.49 -15.80
N ALA A 21 3.76 1.68 -15.43
CA ALA A 21 4.28 2.45 -14.29
C ALA A 21 4.22 1.69 -12.95
N TRP A 22 3.21 0.83 -12.77
CA TRP A 22 3.03 0.02 -11.58
C TRP A 22 4.07 -1.12 -11.45
N ALA A 23 4.79 -1.47 -12.53
CA ALA A 23 5.78 -2.55 -12.53
C ALA A 23 7.12 -2.14 -11.88
N SER A 24 7.04 -1.57 -10.68
CA SER A 24 8.13 -1.14 -9.83
C SER A 24 7.93 -1.68 -8.40
N ILE A 25 8.98 -1.62 -7.58
CA ILE A 25 8.88 -1.96 -6.15
C ILE A 25 7.75 -1.15 -5.50
N GLY A 26 7.66 0.15 -5.77
CA GLY A 26 6.63 1.01 -5.18
C GLY A 26 5.21 0.60 -5.60
N GLY A 27 4.99 0.31 -6.88
CA GLY A 27 3.66 -0.08 -7.37
C GLY A 27 3.18 -1.39 -6.75
N ILE A 28 3.99 -2.44 -6.82
CA ILE A 28 3.59 -3.78 -6.37
C ILE A 28 3.41 -3.90 -4.85
N VAL A 29 4.19 -3.15 -4.06
CA VAL A 29 4.00 -3.17 -2.59
C VAL A 29 2.82 -2.32 -2.14
N GLN A 30 2.50 -1.24 -2.86
CA GLN A 30 1.30 -0.44 -2.57
C GLN A 30 0.03 -1.21 -2.93
N GLU A 31 0.01 -1.87 -4.08
CA GLU A 31 -1.09 -2.77 -4.48
C GLU A 31 -1.21 -3.93 -3.48
N GLY A 32 -0.09 -4.57 -3.14
CA GLY A 32 -0.01 -5.63 -2.13
C GLY A 32 -0.54 -5.23 -0.77
N ALA A 33 -0.33 -3.99 -0.35
CA ALA A 33 -0.81 -3.45 0.92
C ALA A 33 -2.24 -2.88 0.85
N ARG A 34 -2.88 -2.90 -0.32
CA ARG A 34 -4.14 -2.19 -0.58
C ARG A 34 -4.09 -0.71 -0.18
N ALA A 35 -2.97 -0.06 -0.48
CA ALA A 35 -2.83 1.37 -0.26
C ALA A 35 -3.90 2.15 -1.05
N PRO A 36 -4.38 3.30 -0.52
CA PRO A 36 -5.41 4.08 -1.20
C PRO A 36 -5.05 4.38 -2.67
N GLY A 37 -5.93 3.97 -3.59
CA GLY A 37 -5.75 4.18 -5.04
C GLY A 37 -4.81 3.21 -5.75
N ALA A 38 -4.22 2.23 -5.05
CA ALA A 38 -3.31 1.24 -5.63
C ALA A 38 -3.98 -0.07 -6.10
N ALA A 39 -5.23 -0.33 -5.68
CA ALA A 39 -5.99 -1.53 -6.03
C ALA A 39 -7.32 -1.18 -6.72
N ARG A 40 -7.26 -0.41 -7.81
CA ARG A 40 -8.46 0.17 -8.46
C ARG A 40 -9.36 -0.85 -9.16
N HIS A 41 -8.81 -2.03 -9.49
CA HIS A 41 -9.57 -3.14 -10.06
C HIS A 41 -10.40 -3.89 -9.01
N VAL A 42 -10.17 -3.64 -7.72
CA VAL A 42 -10.90 -4.24 -6.61
C VAL A 42 -11.99 -3.25 -6.17
N PRO A 43 -13.29 -3.58 -6.28
CA PRO A 43 -14.37 -2.66 -5.95
C PRO A 43 -14.35 -2.19 -4.48
N TYR A 44 -14.03 -3.12 -3.57
CA TYR A 44 -14.02 -2.89 -2.13
C TYR A 44 -12.73 -3.49 -1.53
N PRO A 45 -11.58 -2.82 -1.70
CA PRO A 45 -10.31 -3.35 -1.24
C PRO A 45 -10.30 -3.46 0.28
N ALA A 46 -9.99 -4.65 0.79
CA ALA A 46 -9.88 -4.92 2.23
C ALA A 46 -8.42 -4.97 2.65
N ALA A 47 -8.11 -4.56 3.89
CA ALA A 47 -6.74 -4.68 4.39
C ALA A 47 -6.28 -6.15 4.30
N PRO A 48 -5.09 -6.42 3.73
CA PRO A 48 -4.64 -7.79 3.50
C PRO A 48 -4.23 -8.46 4.82
N THR A 49 -4.47 -9.77 4.95
CA THR A 49 -4.01 -10.55 6.10
C THR A 49 -2.51 -10.80 5.97
N ILE A 50 -1.71 -10.46 6.97
CA ILE A 50 -0.28 -10.78 7.00
C ILE A 50 -0.12 -12.19 7.57
N LEU A 51 0.29 -13.13 6.72
CA LEU A 51 0.50 -14.53 7.11
C LEU A 51 1.93 -14.80 7.58
N TYR A 52 2.89 -13.97 7.17
CA TYR A 52 4.28 -14.07 7.57
C TYR A 52 4.99 -12.72 7.45
N GLY A 53 5.88 -12.43 8.40
CA GLY A 53 6.83 -11.32 8.30
C GLY A 53 6.21 -9.94 8.46
N VAL A 54 6.67 -8.98 7.66
CA VAL A 54 6.28 -7.56 7.74
C VAL A 54 5.25 -7.17 6.68
N THR A 55 4.79 -5.92 6.71
CA THR A 55 3.86 -5.39 5.70
C THR A 55 4.55 -5.27 4.33
N PRO A 56 3.80 -5.31 3.21
CA PRO A 56 4.38 -5.08 1.89
C PRO A 56 5.10 -3.72 1.79
N ILE A 57 4.56 -2.67 2.41
CA ILE A 57 5.18 -1.34 2.45
C ILE A 57 6.57 -1.39 3.10
N GLU A 58 6.72 -2.11 4.21
CA GLU A 58 8.00 -2.26 4.89
C GLU A 58 8.99 -3.07 4.04
N VAL A 59 8.53 -4.10 3.32
CA VAL A 59 9.36 -4.79 2.32
C VAL A 59 9.86 -3.81 1.25
N GLY A 60 8.98 -2.93 0.75
CA GLY A 60 9.33 -1.90 -0.21
C GLY A 60 10.42 -0.97 0.32
N ARG A 61 10.30 -0.52 1.57
CA ARG A 61 11.32 0.30 2.26
C ARG A 61 12.68 -0.41 2.30
N ILE A 62 12.72 -1.66 2.77
CA ILE A 62 13.94 -2.48 2.85
C ILE A 62 14.55 -2.69 1.45
N ALA A 63 13.73 -2.98 0.45
CA ALA A 63 14.19 -3.18 -0.92
C ALA A 63 14.81 -1.91 -1.51
N LEU A 64 14.18 -0.75 -1.33
CA LEU A 64 14.71 0.53 -1.82
C LEU A 64 16.00 0.94 -1.09
N GLU A 65 16.09 0.68 0.23
CA GLU A 65 17.31 0.90 1.01
C GLU A 65 18.48 0.05 0.47
N ARG A 66 18.25 -1.26 0.28
CA ARG A 66 19.27 -2.15 -0.30
C ARG A 66 19.62 -1.76 -1.73
N ALA A 67 18.66 -1.29 -2.53
CA ALA A 67 18.92 -0.79 -3.88
C ALA A 67 19.86 0.43 -3.90
N GLY A 68 19.72 1.34 -2.92
CA GLY A 68 20.59 2.52 -2.80
C GLY A 68 22.04 2.17 -2.44
N LEU A 69 22.22 1.12 -1.64
CA LEU A 69 23.53 0.60 -1.26
C LEU A 69 24.14 -0.31 -2.34
N ALA A 70 23.31 -0.96 -3.15
CA ALA A 70 23.77 -1.96 -4.10
C ALA A 70 24.75 -1.41 -5.15
N ARG A 71 25.73 -2.25 -5.51
CA ARG A 71 26.71 -1.99 -6.57
C ARG A 71 26.68 -3.09 -7.63
N ASP A 72 27.01 -2.71 -8.87
CA ASP A 72 27.20 -3.63 -9.98
C ASP A 72 28.59 -4.29 -9.93
N THR A 73 28.86 -5.19 -10.89
CA THR A 73 30.15 -5.90 -10.98
C THR A 73 31.35 -4.98 -11.23
N ARG A 74 31.14 -3.73 -11.61
CA ARG A 74 32.16 -2.70 -11.82
C ARG A 74 32.22 -1.69 -10.66
N GLY A 75 31.50 -1.92 -9.56
CA GLY A 75 31.43 -1.01 -8.42
C GLY A 75 30.57 0.24 -8.64
N ARG A 76 29.78 0.31 -9.72
CA ARG A 76 28.87 1.43 -9.98
C ARG A 76 27.56 1.21 -9.24
N ARG A 77 26.78 2.28 -9.03
CA ARG A 77 25.43 2.18 -8.45
C ARG A 77 24.55 1.25 -9.28
N LEU A 78 23.72 0.47 -8.60
CA LEU A 78 22.70 -0.34 -9.28
C LEU A 78 21.81 0.56 -10.15
N ARG A 79 21.47 0.07 -11.34
CA ARG A 79 20.56 0.76 -12.26
C ARG A 79 19.17 0.88 -11.63
N CYS A 80 18.46 1.97 -11.90
CA CYS A 80 17.14 2.23 -11.31
C CYS A 80 16.07 1.18 -11.66
N ASP A 81 16.19 0.47 -12.78
CA ASP A 81 15.30 -0.64 -13.19
C ASP A 81 15.92 -2.04 -12.93
N GLY A 82 17.03 -2.06 -12.19
CA GLY A 82 17.72 -3.28 -11.78
C GLY A 82 16.83 -4.07 -10.82
N ALA A 83 16.77 -5.39 -10.98
CA ALA A 83 15.98 -6.23 -10.09
C ALA A 83 16.55 -6.21 -8.67
N VAL A 84 15.67 -6.10 -7.69
CA VAL A 84 16.01 -6.07 -6.25
C VAL A 84 15.07 -6.96 -5.46
N LEU A 85 13.78 -6.90 -5.79
CA LEU A 85 12.73 -7.62 -5.10
C LEU A 85 12.21 -8.76 -5.97
N VAL A 86 12.06 -9.95 -5.38
CA VAL A 86 11.32 -11.08 -5.95
C VAL A 86 9.91 -11.05 -5.36
N ALA A 87 8.89 -11.04 -6.21
CA ALA A 87 7.50 -11.21 -5.79
C ALA A 87 6.93 -12.49 -6.39
N ALA A 88 6.27 -13.30 -5.58
CA ALA A 88 5.56 -14.48 -6.01
C ALA A 88 4.06 -14.34 -5.75
N VAL A 89 3.24 -14.76 -6.71
CA VAL A 89 1.79 -14.83 -6.59
C VAL A 89 1.37 -16.29 -6.65
N LEU A 90 0.63 -16.74 -5.64
CA LEU A 90 0.10 -18.09 -5.51
C LEU A 90 -1.42 -17.97 -5.39
N SER A 91 -2.18 -18.43 -6.38
CA SER A 91 -3.64 -18.30 -6.38
C SER A 91 -4.32 -19.63 -6.12
N TYR A 92 -5.30 -19.61 -5.21
CA TYR A 92 -6.15 -20.76 -4.97
C TYR A 92 -7.14 -20.89 -6.14
N PRO A 93 -7.28 -22.08 -6.76
CA PRO A 93 -8.00 -22.19 -8.01
C PRO A 93 -9.51 -22.44 -7.84
N VAL A 94 -10.04 -22.18 -6.64
CA VAL A 94 -11.46 -22.21 -6.31
C VAL A 94 -11.91 -20.78 -6.05
N ARG A 95 -13.07 -20.40 -6.61
CA ARG A 95 -13.62 -19.07 -6.42
C ARG A 95 -13.99 -18.84 -4.97
N ARG A 96 -13.81 -17.61 -4.51
CA ARG A 96 -14.01 -17.23 -3.12
C ARG A 96 -15.44 -17.46 -2.61
N ASP A 97 -16.45 -17.23 -3.45
CA ASP A 97 -17.85 -17.50 -3.10
C ASP A 97 -18.09 -18.97 -2.68
N LEU A 98 -17.35 -19.91 -3.28
CA LEU A 98 -17.38 -21.32 -2.92
C LEU A 98 -16.52 -21.65 -1.68
N VAL A 99 -15.45 -20.90 -1.46
CA VAL A 99 -14.59 -21.06 -0.26
C VAL A 99 -15.28 -20.56 1.00
N GLU A 100 -16.05 -19.47 0.88
CA GLU A 100 -16.78 -18.83 1.98
C GLU A 100 -18.19 -19.42 2.20
N ASP A 101 -18.57 -20.42 1.41
CA ASP A 101 -19.87 -21.09 1.53
C ASP A 101 -19.99 -21.80 2.89
N ARG A 102 -20.90 -21.30 3.73
CA ARG A 102 -21.14 -21.82 5.08
C ARG A 102 -21.77 -23.21 5.08
N ASP A 103 -22.43 -23.58 3.98
CA ASP A 103 -23.04 -24.89 3.81
C ASP A 103 -22.02 -25.93 3.29
N ALA A 104 -20.80 -25.50 2.95
CA ALA A 104 -19.69 -26.34 2.50
C ALA A 104 -18.40 -26.09 3.31
N PRO A 105 -18.37 -26.40 4.63
CA PRO A 105 -17.23 -26.12 5.51
C PRO A 105 -15.92 -26.76 5.04
N ASP A 106 -15.99 -27.91 4.38
CA ASP A 106 -14.83 -28.61 3.81
C ASP A 106 -14.06 -27.72 2.81
N ALA A 107 -14.71 -26.81 2.09
CA ALA A 107 -14.06 -25.91 1.15
C ALA A 107 -13.17 -24.87 1.85
N SER A 108 -13.63 -24.33 2.97
CA SER A 108 -12.87 -23.39 3.81
C SER A 108 -11.69 -24.07 4.50
N ASP A 109 -11.87 -25.31 4.95
CA ASP A 109 -10.81 -26.12 5.56
C ASP A 109 -9.73 -26.49 4.55
N LEU A 110 -10.12 -26.89 3.33
CA LEU A 110 -9.20 -27.15 2.22
C LEU A 110 -8.41 -25.91 1.82
N TYR A 111 -9.06 -24.74 1.77
CA TYR A 111 -8.38 -23.48 1.51
C TYR A 111 -7.37 -23.14 2.60
N SER A 112 -7.76 -23.28 3.88
CA SER A 112 -6.90 -23.00 5.02
C SER A 112 -5.67 -23.91 5.05
N ALA A 113 -5.85 -25.20 4.74
CA ALA A 113 -4.76 -26.15 4.60
C ALA A 113 -3.84 -25.83 3.41
N TRP A 114 -4.41 -25.48 2.24
CA TRP A 114 -3.64 -25.04 1.08
C TRP A 114 -2.81 -23.80 1.39
N ARG A 115 -3.41 -22.82 2.07
CA ARG A 115 -2.75 -21.57 2.46
C ARG A 115 -1.54 -21.84 3.34
N ALA A 116 -1.67 -22.71 4.34
CA ALA A 116 -0.56 -23.07 5.22
C ALA A 116 0.60 -23.73 4.44
N GLU A 117 0.29 -24.67 3.55
CA GLU A 117 1.28 -25.35 2.69
C GLU A 117 1.94 -24.37 1.70
N ALA A 118 1.18 -23.42 1.14
CA ALA A 118 1.70 -22.40 0.24
C ALA A 118 2.65 -21.42 0.96
N VAL A 119 2.32 -21.02 2.21
CA VAL A 119 3.20 -20.21 3.06
C VAL A 119 4.48 -20.97 3.39
N ALA A 120 4.38 -22.25 3.79
CA ALA A 120 5.52 -23.09 4.09
C ALA A 120 6.43 -23.30 2.86
N TRP A 121 5.84 -23.48 1.68
CA TRP A 121 6.59 -23.54 0.43
C TRP A 121 7.36 -22.24 0.16
N CYS A 122 6.73 -21.07 0.38
CA CYS A 122 7.42 -19.78 0.23
C CYS A 122 8.61 -19.65 1.20
N GLN A 123 8.44 -20.05 2.47
CA GLN A 123 9.52 -20.03 3.46
C GLN A 123 10.68 -20.94 3.04
N SER A 124 10.40 -22.14 2.55
CA SER A 124 11.41 -23.06 2.01
C SER A 124 12.12 -22.48 0.77
N GLN A 125 11.35 -21.92 -0.16
CA GLN A 125 11.85 -21.43 -1.45
C GLN A 125 12.74 -20.19 -1.32
N PHE A 126 12.42 -19.29 -0.39
CA PHE A 126 13.10 -17.99 -0.27
C PHE A 126 13.96 -17.87 0.99
N GLY A 127 13.80 -18.78 1.97
CA GLY A 127 14.57 -18.79 3.22
C GLY A 127 14.51 -17.45 3.95
N ASP A 128 15.64 -17.05 4.53
CA ASP A 128 15.80 -15.79 5.28
C ASP A 128 15.57 -14.52 4.43
N ALA A 129 15.53 -14.65 3.10
CA ALA A 129 15.23 -13.53 2.22
C ALA A 129 13.73 -13.26 2.09
N LEU A 130 12.86 -14.18 2.51
CA LEU A 130 11.42 -13.95 2.58
C LEU A 130 11.14 -12.91 3.66
N LEU A 131 10.52 -11.80 3.29
CA LEU A 131 10.20 -10.72 4.23
C LEU A 131 8.71 -10.62 4.52
N SER A 132 7.85 -11.06 3.60
CA SER A 132 6.40 -10.98 3.80
C SER A 132 5.66 -12.03 2.99
N VAL A 133 4.58 -12.56 3.56
CA VAL A 133 3.51 -13.21 2.81
C VAL A 133 2.19 -12.59 3.26
N VAL A 134 1.44 -12.05 2.30
CA VAL A 134 0.10 -11.47 2.55
C VAL A 134 -0.96 -12.16 1.72
N GLU A 135 -2.16 -12.23 2.28
CA GLU A 135 -3.36 -12.80 1.66
C GLU A 135 -4.25 -11.70 1.12
N HIS A 136 -4.63 -11.83 -0.15
CA HIS A 136 -5.72 -11.10 -0.76
C HIS A 136 -6.91 -12.03 -0.85
N ALA A 137 -7.85 -11.81 0.05
CA ALA A 137 -9.16 -12.43 0.07
C ALA A 137 -10.22 -11.35 -0.11
N ASP A 138 -10.03 -10.39 -1.02
CA ASP A 138 -10.98 -9.34 -1.48
C ASP A 138 -11.24 -9.38 -3.01
N GLU A 139 -10.72 -10.40 -3.70
CA GLU A 139 -10.95 -10.67 -5.14
C GLU A 139 -11.69 -12.01 -5.40
N ASP A 140 -11.95 -12.34 -6.66
CA ASP A 140 -12.68 -13.55 -7.09
C ASP A 140 -12.00 -14.86 -6.67
N TYR A 141 -10.67 -14.88 -6.67
CA TYR A 141 -9.86 -16.03 -6.29
C TYR A 141 -8.91 -15.60 -5.18
N PRO A 142 -9.01 -16.20 -3.98
CA PRO A 142 -8.10 -15.89 -2.89
C PRO A 142 -6.67 -16.24 -3.29
N HIS A 143 -5.72 -15.37 -2.99
CA HIS A 143 -4.34 -15.57 -3.39
C HIS A 143 -3.35 -14.94 -2.43
N LEU A 144 -2.11 -15.39 -2.51
CA LEU A 144 -1.01 -14.95 -1.67
C LEU A 144 -0.01 -14.17 -2.50
N HIS A 145 0.44 -13.04 -1.97
CA HIS A 145 1.64 -12.35 -2.44
C HIS A 145 2.78 -12.63 -1.45
N ALA A 146 3.86 -13.22 -1.93
CA ALA A 146 5.08 -13.42 -1.17
C ALA A 146 6.18 -12.50 -1.70
N TYR A 147 6.86 -11.79 -0.81
CA TYR A 147 7.90 -10.85 -1.17
C TYR A 147 9.23 -11.22 -0.52
N ALA A 148 10.25 -11.40 -1.35
CA ALA A 148 11.61 -11.71 -0.92
C ALA A 148 12.60 -10.69 -1.46
N VAL A 149 13.57 -10.32 -0.62
CA VAL A 149 14.62 -9.36 -0.97
C VAL A 149 15.96 -9.97 -0.56
N PRO A 150 16.93 -10.12 -1.48
CA PRO A 150 18.19 -10.77 -1.14
C PRO A 150 19.04 -9.84 -0.28
N ALA A 151 19.92 -10.43 0.53
CA ALA A 151 20.94 -9.69 1.24
C ALA A 151 21.96 -9.07 0.26
N LEU A 152 22.66 -8.03 0.74
CA LEU A 152 23.85 -7.52 0.09
C LEU A 152 25.02 -8.46 0.44
N GLY A 153 25.63 -9.04 -0.59
CA GLY A 153 26.83 -9.86 -0.45
C GLY A 153 28.12 -9.05 -0.65
N LEU A 154 29.22 -9.74 -0.89
CA LEU A 154 30.54 -9.14 -1.09
C LEU A 154 30.52 -8.05 -2.17
N GLY A 155 31.05 -6.87 -1.81
CA GLY A 155 31.10 -5.69 -2.68
C GLY A 155 29.73 -5.01 -2.87
N ASP A 156 28.86 -5.10 -1.86
CA ASP A 156 27.49 -4.58 -1.87
C ASP A 156 26.66 -5.09 -3.05
N ARG A 157 26.86 -6.35 -3.45
CA ARG A 157 26.16 -6.95 -4.59
C ARG A 157 24.90 -7.68 -4.12
N LEU A 158 23.75 -7.33 -4.69
CA LEU A 158 22.51 -8.09 -4.49
C LEU A 158 22.66 -9.51 -5.03
N GLN A 159 22.41 -10.50 -4.17
CA GLN A 159 22.52 -11.92 -4.51
C GLN A 159 21.17 -12.47 -5.01
N LEU A 160 20.68 -12.00 -6.16
CA LEU A 160 19.40 -12.47 -6.71
C LEU A 160 19.40 -13.96 -7.06
N GLU A 161 20.55 -14.48 -7.47
CA GLU A 161 20.77 -15.89 -7.72
C GLU A 161 20.56 -16.77 -6.47
N ALA A 162 20.68 -16.21 -5.27
CA ALA A 162 20.44 -16.96 -4.04
C ALA A 162 18.95 -17.22 -3.78
N ILE A 163 18.06 -16.42 -4.39
CA ILE A 163 16.63 -16.41 -4.07
C ILE A 163 15.72 -16.57 -5.30
N HIS A 164 16.27 -16.58 -6.51
CA HIS A 164 15.51 -16.76 -7.75
C HIS A 164 16.09 -17.91 -8.58
N PRO A 165 15.41 -19.06 -8.68
CA PRO A 165 15.98 -20.29 -9.27
C PRO A 165 16.38 -20.11 -10.75
N GLY A 166 15.56 -19.38 -11.53
CA GLY A 166 15.93 -19.02 -12.91
C GLY A 166 17.22 -18.21 -13.02
N ARG A 167 17.44 -17.24 -12.12
CA ARG A 167 18.66 -16.42 -12.09
C ARG A 167 19.87 -17.24 -11.65
N ALA A 168 19.69 -18.13 -10.68
CA ALA A 168 20.71 -19.09 -10.26
C ALA A 168 21.20 -19.95 -11.43
N ALA A 169 20.26 -20.56 -12.17
CA ALA A 169 20.59 -21.41 -13.32
C ALA A 169 21.22 -20.63 -14.47
N LEU A 170 20.74 -19.42 -14.75
CA LEU A 170 21.31 -18.54 -15.77
C LEU A 170 22.76 -18.18 -15.41
N LYS A 171 23.00 -17.76 -14.16
CA LYS A 171 24.33 -17.39 -13.69
C LYS A 171 25.30 -18.58 -13.73
N LYS A 172 24.87 -19.77 -13.29
CA LYS A 172 25.67 -20.99 -13.38
C LYS A 172 26.06 -21.32 -14.83
N ALA A 173 25.15 -21.16 -15.78
CA ALA A 173 25.43 -21.36 -17.19
C ALA A 173 26.38 -20.28 -17.76
N GLU A 174 26.24 -19.03 -17.33
CA GLU A 174 27.14 -17.94 -17.71
C GLU A 174 28.56 -18.15 -17.17
N ASP A 175 28.70 -18.53 -15.90
CA ASP A 175 29.98 -18.83 -15.26
C ASP A 175 30.67 -20.05 -15.91
N ALA A 176 29.90 -20.96 -16.51
CA ALA A 176 30.41 -22.08 -17.32
C ALA A 176 30.77 -21.70 -18.78
N GLY A 177 30.67 -20.42 -19.15
CA GLY A 177 30.97 -19.94 -20.51
C GLY A 177 29.94 -20.32 -21.57
N ALA A 178 28.73 -20.71 -21.17
CA ALA A 178 27.69 -21.14 -22.11
C ALA A 178 27.17 -19.96 -22.95
N ASP A 179 26.74 -20.24 -24.17
CA ASP A 179 26.14 -19.23 -25.06
C ASP A 179 24.79 -18.71 -24.54
N LYS A 180 24.34 -17.56 -25.06
CA LYS A 180 23.09 -16.92 -24.59
C LYS A 180 21.85 -17.80 -24.79
N LYS A 181 21.85 -18.69 -25.78
CA LYS A 181 20.77 -19.66 -26.00
C LYS A 181 20.71 -20.69 -24.89
N THR A 182 21.85 -21.27 -24.50
CA THR A 182 21.96 -22.25 -23.42
C THR A 182 21.66 -21.61 -22.07
N GLN A 183 22.14 -20.39 -21.82
CA GLN A 183 21.78 -19.62 -20.61
C GLN A 183 20.25 -19.44 -20.49
N ARG A 184 19.57 -19.07 -21.59
CA ARG A 184 18.10 -18.95 -21.61
C ARG A 184 17.40 -20.29 -21.42
N ALA A 185 17.93 -21.37 -22.00
CA ALA A 185 17.38 -22.71 -21.81
C ALA A 185 17.49 -23.16 -20.34
N ALA A 186 18.63 -22.89 -19.69
CA ALA A 186 18.83 -23.17 -18.26
C ALA A 186 17.84 -22.39 -17.38
N TYR A 187 17.65 -21.08 -17.65
CA TYR A 187 16.65 -20.27 -16.97
C TYR A 187 15.25 -20.88 -17.08
N LEU A 188 14.81 -21.20 -18.30
CA LEU A 188 13.46 -21.74 -18.54
C LEU A 188 13.30 -23.14 -17.95
N GLY A 189 14.35 -23.97 -17.97
CA GLY A 189 14.37 -25.27 -17.31
C GLY A 189 14.17 -25.14 -15.80
N ALA A 190 14.91 -24.24 -15.14
CA ALA A 190 14.77 -23.99 -13.72
C ALA A 190 13.38 -23.47 -13.34
N MET A 191 12.81 -22.53 -14.11
CA MET A 191 11.45 -22.04 -13.82
C MET A 191 10.37 -23.11 -14.02
N ARG A 192 10.56 -24.07 -14.94
CA ARG A 192 9.67 -25.24 -15.07
C ARG A 192 9.81 -26.17 -13.88
N ALA A 193 11.04 -26.45 -13.45
CA ALA A 193 11.29 -27.26 -12.26
C ALA A 193 10.68 -26.62 -11.00
N THR A 194 10.70 -25.30 -10.86
CA THR A 194 10.00 -24.59 -9.76
C THR A 194 8.49 -24.79 -9.81
N GLN A 195 7.87 -24.81 -11.00
CA GLN A 195 6.45 -25.13 -11.13
C GLN A 195 6.15 -26.60 -10.78
N ASP A 196 7.05 -27.51 -11.16
CA ASP A 196 6.95 -28.93 -10.81
C ASP A 196 7.07 -29.14 -9.30
N ASP A 197 8.04 -28.48 -8.65
CA ASP A 197 8.24 -28.50 -7.21
C ASP A 197 7.02 -27.97 -6.44
N TYR A 198 6.50 -26.80 -6.83
CA TYR A 198 5.29 -26.25 -6.20
C TYR A 198 4.07 -27.19 -6.36
N HIS A 199 3.96 -27.85 -7.52
CA HIS A 199 2.93 -28.85 -7.73
C HIS A 199 3.07 -30.04 -6.79
N THR A 200 4.25 -30.64 -6.74
CA THR A 200 4.47 -31.85 -5.93
C THR A 200 4.35 -31.54 -4.44
N THR A 201 4.79 -30.37 -4.01
CA THR A 201 4.83 -29.97 -2.60
C THR A 201 3.48 -29.44 -2.10
N VAL A 202 2.72 -28.74 -2.97
CA VAL A 202 1.45 -28.11 -2.59
C VAL A 202 0.32 -28.59 -3.49
N GLY A 203 0.34 -28.26 -4.79
CA GLY A 203 -0.82 -28.44 -5.68
C GLY A 203 -1.43 -29.84 -5.68
N ALA A 204 -0.62 -30.88 -5.78
CA ALA A 204 -1.04 -32.28 -5.85
C ALA A 204 -1.77 -32.74 -4.57
N LYS A 205 -1.40 -32.22 -3.39
CA LYS A 205 -2.05 -32.54 -2.11
C LYS A 205 -3.52 -32.12 -2.09
N PHE A 206 -3.87 -31.09 -2.88
CA PHE A 206 -5.22 -30.52 -2.98
C PHE A 206 -5.90 -30.87 -4.31
N GLY A 207 -5.37 -31.85 -5.06
CA GLY A 207 -5.94 -32.29 -6.33
C GLY A 207 -5.82 -31.26 -7.46
N HIS A 208 -4.94 -30.27 -7.34
CA HIS A 208 -4.70 -29.28 -8.39
C HIS A 208 -3.85 -29.88 -9.50
N ALA A 209 -4.25 -29.66 -10.75
CA ALA A 209 -3.45 -30.08 -11.89
C ALA A 209 -2.19 -29.21 -12.07
N ARG A 210 -1.06 -29.83 -12.44
CA ARG A 210 0.20 -29.16 -12.82
C ARG A 210 0.09 -28.32 -14.09
N VAL A 211 -0.68 -28.82 -15.06
CA VAL A 211 -0.84 -28.22 -16.39
C VAL A 211 -2.32 -28.10 -16.66
N GLY A 212 -2.79 -26.86 -16.82
CA GLY A 212 -4.18 -26.58 -17.18
C GLY A 212 -4.45 -26.87 -18.66
N PRO A 213 -5.72 -26.73 -19.10
CA PRO A 213 -6.06 -26.84 -20.52
C PRO A 213 -5.18 -25.87 -21.32
N LYS A 214 -4.46 -26.40 -22.32
CA LYS A 214 -3.58 -25.57 -23.16
C LYS A 214 -4.41 -24.43 -23.74
N ARG A 215 -4.01 -23.18 -23.46
CA ARG A 215 -4.55 -22.02 -24.20
C ARG A 215 -4.40 -22.33 -25.68
N ALA A 216 -5.48 -22.17 -26.43
CA ALA A 216 -5.45 -22.34 -27.87
C ALA A 216 -4.31 -21.48 -28.43
N ARG A 217 -3.53 -22.04 -29.35
CA ARG A 217 -2.45 -21.31 -29.99
C ARG A 217 -3.10 -20.28 -30.91
N LEU A 218 -3.29 -19.07 -30.40
CA LEU A 218 -3.81 -17.95 -31.16
C LEU A 218 -2.86 -17.65 -32.32
N ALA A 219 -3.42 -17.39 -33.50
CA ALA A 219 -2.64 -17.00 -34.64
C ALA A 219 -1.89 -15.69 -34.33
N ARG A 220 -0.73 -15.47 -34.96
CA ARG A 220 0.11 -14.28 -34.69
C ARG A 220 -0.66 -12.97 -34.86
N THR A 221 -1.61 -12.93 -35.80
CA THR A 221 -2.52 -11.79 -36.03
C THR A 221 -3.47 -11.57 -34.86
N GLU A 222 -4.11 -12.62 -34.35
CA GLU A 222 -4.97 -12.54 -33.16
C GLU A 222 -4.19 -12.12 -31.92
N HIS A 223 -2.94 -12.58 -31.78
CA HIS A 223 -2.08 -12.14 -30.68
C HIS A 223 -1.71 -10.65 -30.78
N LEU A 224 -1.54 -10.12 -32.00
CA LEU A 224 -1.31 -8.68 -32.19
C LEU A 224 -2.57 -7.87 -31.89
N VAL A 225 -3.73 -8.31 -32.36
CA VAL A 225 -5.02 -7.66 -32.08
C VAL A 225 -5.33 -7.66 -30.59
N LEU A 226 -5.14 -8.80 -29.90
CA LEU A 226 -5.34 -8.89 -28.46
C LEU A 226 -4.34 -8.03 -27.68
N ARG A 227 -3.07 -8.00 -28.11
CA ARG A 227 -2.07 -7.14 -27.47
C ARG A 227 -2.40 -5.68 -27.66
N ASP A 228 -2.81 -5.26 -28.86
CA ASP A 228 -3.16 -3.87 -29.15
C ASP A 228 -4.45 -3.47 -28.42
N ALA A 229 -5.42 -4.38 -28.29
CA ALA A 229 -6.61 -4.19 -27.45
C ALA A 229 -6.24 -4.06 -25.97
N GLN A 230 -5.37 -4.92 -25.44
CA GLN A 230 -4.86 -4.84 -24.06
C GLN A 230 -4.08 -3.55 -23.81
N GLN A 231 -3.25 -3.12 -24.76
CA GLN A 231 -2.52 -1.85 -24.67
C GLN A 231 -3.46 -0.65 -24.75
N GLY A 232 -4.48 -0.70 -25.59
CA GLY A 232 -5.53 0.32 -25.66
C GLY A 232 -6.31 0.41 -24.36
N GLN A 233 -6.68 -0.74 -23.79
CA GLN A 233 -7.40 -0.83 -22.52
C GLN A 233 -6.54 -0.31 -21.36
N ALA A 234 -5.26 -0.72 -21.26
CA ALA A 234 -4.33 -0.20 -20.27
C ALA A 234 -4.09 1.32 -20.41
N ARG A 235 -4.12 1.87 -21.64
CA ARG A 235 -4.02 3.31 -21.87
C ARG A 235 -5.26 4.04 -21.39
N LEU A 236 -6.45 3.53 -21.72
CA LEU A 236 -7.71 4.10 -21.24
C LEU A 236 -7.82 4.04 -19.72
N GLU A 237 -7.35 2.96 -19.11
CA GLU A 237 -7.22 2.84 -17.66
C GLU A 237 -6.27 3.91 -17.12
N GLN A 238 -5.07 4.11 -17.68
CA GLN A 238 -4.16 5.17 -17.26
C GLN A 238 -4.74 6.59 -17.41
N GLU A 239 -5.46 6.87 -18.50
CA GLU A 239 -6.11 8.15 -18.72
C GLU A 239 -7.24 8.39 -17.71
N TYR A 240 -8.05 7.36 -17.47
CA TYR A 240 -9.06 7.36 -16.42
C TYR A 240 -8.44 7.53 -15.03
N GLU A 241 -7.30 6.89 -14.78
CA GLU A 241 -6.57 6.97 -13.53
C GLU A 241 -6.07 8.38 -13.25
N ALA A 242 -5.50 9.03 -14.27
CA ALA A 242 -5.02 10.40 -14.21
C ALA A 242 -6.18 11.38 -14.00
N ALA A 243 -7.31 11.16 -14.69
CA ALA A 243 -8.52 11.98 -14.53
C ALA A 243 -9.10 11.85 -13.11
N GLN A 244 -9.19 10.64 -12.57
CA GLN A 244 -9.64 10.42 -11.19
C GLN A 244 -8.68 11.06 -10.18
N ALA A 245 -7.36 10.86 -10.32
CA ALA A 245 -6.38 11.44 -9.41
C ALA A 245 -6.45 12.97 -9.41
N HIS A 246 -6.63 13.57 -10.59
CA HIS A 246 -6.86 15.00 -10.72
C HIS A 246 -8.14 15.45 -10.01
N LEU A 247 -9.26 14.73 -10.22
CA LEU A 247 -10.53 15.02 -9.58
C LEU A 247 -10.41 14.97 -8.04
N TYR A 248 -9.83 13.90 -7.50
CA TYR A 248 -9.63 13.75 -6.05
C TYR A 248 -8.74 14.86 -5.49
N HIS A 249 -7.64 15.20 -6.18
CA HIS A 249 -6.76 16.28 -5.75
C HIS A 249 -7.46 17.64 -5.74
N THR A 250 -8.23 17.95 -6.79
CA THR A 250 -9.01 19.18 -6.89
C THR A 250 -10.06 19.26 -5.78
N MET A 251 -10.83 18.19 -5.57
CA MET A 251 -11.82 18.14 -4.49
C MET A 251 -11.18 18.30 -3.10
N ALA A 252 -10.07 17.60 -2.83
CA ALA A 252 -9.37 17.71 -1.56
C ALA A 252 -8.83 19.14 -1.32
N THR A 253 -8.32 19.77 -2.37
CA THR A 253 -7.82 21.15 -2.32
C THR A 253 -8.96 22.14 -2.06
N GLU A 254 -10.08 22.01 -2.77
CA GLU A 254 -11.26 22.86 -2.57
C GLU A 254 -11.84 22.72 -1.16
N LEU A 255 -11.98 21.49 -0.66
CA LEU A 255 -12.46 21.25 0.70
C LEU A 255 -11.52 21.87 1.74
N THR A 256 -10.21 21.67 1.59
CA THR A 256 -9.21 22.26 2.49
C THR A 256 -9.29 23.79 2.48
N GLN A 257 -9.48 24.40 1.32
CA GLN A 257 -9.57 25.84 1.17
C GLN A 257 -10.87 26.40 1.77
N ARG A 258 -12.00 25.71 1.61
CA ARG A 258 -13.27 26.07 2.27
C ARG A 258 -13.14 26.01 3.78
N PHE A 259 -12.62 24.91 4.33
CA PHE A 259 -12.42 24.79 5.77
C PHE A 259 -11.45 25.83 6.33
N ALA A 260 -10.36 26.14 5.61
CA ALA A 260 -9.44 27.19 6.01
C ALA A 260 -10.11 28.58 6.06
N THR A 261 -11.00 28.85 5.10
CA THR A 261 -11.76 30.12 5.03
C THR A 261 -12.78 30.21 6.18
N GLU A 262 -13.60 29.18 6.39
CA GLU A 262 -14.57 29.13 7.49
C GLU A 262 -13.88 29.26 8.86
N LEU A 263 -12.73 28.59 9.04
CA LEU A 263 -11.95 28.70 10.28
C LEU A 263 -11.42 30.11 10.50
N ALA A 264 -11.00 30.81 9.43
CA ALA A 264 -10.55 32.19 9.52
C ALA A 264 -11.70 33.14 9.90
N GLU A 265 -12.87 32.96 9.31
CA GLU A 265 -14.08 33.73 9.63
C GLU A 265 -14.53 33.50 11.08
N ALA A 266 -14.58 32.24 11.53
CA ALA A 266 -14.93 31.91 12.92
C ALA A 266 -13.94 32.52 13.93
N ARG A 267 -12.64 32.56 13.60
CA ARG A 267 -11.62 33.23 14.42
C ARG A 267 -11.85 34.73 14.50
N GLN A 268 -12.16 35.38 13.38
CA GLN A 268 -12.47 36.82 13.35
C GLN A 268 -13.72 37.15 14.19
N GLN A 269 -14.79 36.35 14.07
CA GLN A 269 -15.99 36.52 14.87
C GLN A 269 -15.70 36.37 16.37
N THR A 270 -14.93 35.35 16.75
CA THR A 270 -14.53 35.11 18.15
C THR A 270 -13.70 36.28 18.70
N GLN A 271 -12.77 36.81 17.90
CA GLN A 271 -11.98 37.99 18.28
C GLN A 271 -12.85 39.23 18.45
N ALA A 272 -13.82 39.46 17.56
CA ALA A 272 -14.75 40.59 17.67
C ALA A 272 -15.60 40.50 18.94
N ILE A 273 -16.11 39.31 19.28
CA ILE A 273 -16.86 39.07 20.52
C ILE A 273 -15.98 39.34 21.74
N ALA A 274 -14.75 38.84 21.76
CA ALA A 274 -13.80 39.08 22.86
C ALA A 274 -13.50 40.58 23.03
N GLN A 275 -13.29 41.31 21.93
CA GLN A 275 -13.06 42.76 21.98
C GLN A 275 -14.29 43.54 22.48
N ALA A 276 -15.49 43.16 22.05
CA ALA A 276 -16.73 43.77 22.53
C ALA A 276 -16.90 43.53 24.04
N HIS A 277 -16.66 42.30 24.50
CA HIS A 277 -16.71 41.96 25.92
C HIS A 277 -15.70 42.76 26.75
N ASP A 278 -14.45 42.91 26.29
CA ASP A 278 -13.44 43.74 26.97
C ASP A 278 -13.85 45.22 27.05
N GLN A 279 -14.47 45.76 25.99
CA GLN A 279 -14.99 47.12 25.99
C GLN A 279 -16.13 47.31 27.00
N ASP A 280 -17.05 46.34 27.07
CA ASP A 280 -18.15 46.36 28.02
C ASP A 280 -17.64 46.25 29.46
N GLN A 281 -16.65 45.38 29.73
CA GLN A 281 -16.02 45.31 31.05
C GLN A 281 -15.38 46.64 31.47
N ARG A 282 -14.69 47.33 30.55
CA ARG A 282 -14.14 48.67 30.82
C ARG A 282 -15.22 49.71 31.11
N ARG A 283 -16.34 49.67 30.37
CA ARG A 283 -17.50 50.55 30.60
C ARG A 283 -18.13 50.29 31.96
N ILE A 284 -18.36 49.02 32.31
CA ILE A 284 -18.90 48.63 33.62
C ILE A 284 -17.98 49.12 34.74
N ALA A 285 -16.66 48.89 34.62
CA ALA A 285 -15.70 49.36 35.62
C ALA A 285 -15.72 50.90 35.78
N ALA A 286 -15.82 51.65 34.69
CA ALA A 286 -15.91 53.10 34.73
C ALA A 286 -17.22 53.58 35.39
N LEU A 287 -18.35 52.96 35.08
CA LEU A 287 -19.64 53.26 35.71
C LEU A 287 -19.64 52.94 37.21
N LEU A 288 -19.05 51.82 37.61
CA LEU A 288 -18.90 51.44 39.02
C LEU A 288 -18.03 52.46 39.78
N ALA A 289 -16.93 52.91 39.19
CA ALA A 289 -16.07 53.93 39.78
C ALA A 289 -16.81 55.27 39.94
N GLU A 290 -17.61 55.67 38.95
CA GLU A 290 -18.41 56.88 39.01
C GLU A 290 -19.53 56.79 40.06
N CYS A 291 -20.22 55.64 40.14
CA CYS A 291 -21.20 55.37 41.19
C CYS A 291 -20.58 55.44 42.60
N ALA A 292 -19.36 54.94 42.78
CA ALA A 292 -18.63 55.04 44.04
C ALA A 292 -18.32 56.51 44.38
N ARG A 293 -17.81 57.27 43.41
CA ARG A 293 -17.55 58.72 43.57
C ARG A 293 -18.81 59.49 43.96
N LEU A 294 -19.94 59.23 43.28
CA LEU A 294 -21.21 59.87 43.60
C LEU A 294 -21.72 59.49 44.99
N ARG A 295 -21.52 58.24 45.41
CA ARG A 295 -21.89 57.78 46.76
C ARG A 295 -21.09 58.50 47.85
N ASP A 296 -19.79 58.68 47.65
CA ASP A 296 -18.93 59.42 48.57
C ASP A 296 -19.37 60.90 48.67
N VAL A 297 -19.73 61.52 47.54
CA VAL A 297 -20.28 62.89 47.52
C VAL A 297 -21.58 62.97 48.33
N VAL A 298 -22.53 62.05 48.10
CA VAL A 298 -23.80 62.02 48.85
C VAL A 298 -23.56 61.83 50.35
N GLN A 299 -22.69 60.91 50.76
CA GLN A 299 -22.34 60.72 52.19
C GLN A 299 -21.70 61.96 52.81
N SER A 300 -20.86 62.68 52.06
CA SER A 300 -20.25 63.92 52.55
C SER A 300 -21.23 65.10 52.67
N LEU A 301 -22.40 65.01 52.03
CA LEU A 301 -23.50 65.98 52.12
C LEU A 301 -24.51 65.62 53.22
N GLU A 302 -24.38 64.45 53.86
CA GLU A 302 -25.18 64.03 55.03
C GLU A 302 -24.42 64.09 56.39
N PRO A 303 -23.80 65.22 56.80
CA PRO A 303 -23.60 65.49 58.21
C PRO A 303 -24.69 66.49 58.67
N ASP A 304 -25.52 66.03 59.60
CA ASP A 304 -26.54 66.76 60.38
C ASP A 304 -28.02 66.54 59.99
N LEU A 305 -28.49 65.31 60.22
CA LEU A 305 -29.83 65.10 60.76
C LEU A 305 -29.71 64.50 62.17
N GLU A 306 -29.24 65.31 63.12
CA GLU A 306 -29.50 65.09 64.54
C GLU A 306 -30.97 65.48 64.86
N PRO A 307 -31.63 64.75 65.77
CA PRO A 307 -33.06 64.90 66.05
C PRO A 307 -33.31 66.24 66.74
N SER A 308 -34.13 67.11 66.14
CA SER A 308 -34.62 68.31 66.81
C SER A 308 -35.65 67.94 67.89
N GLY A 309 -35.12 67.66 69.08
CA GLY A 309 -35.88 67.72 70.32
C GLY A 309 -36.20 69.18 70.67
N GLY A 310 -37.47 69.45 70.93
CA GLY A 310 -37.89 70.43 71.93
C GLY A 310 -38.18 71.85 71.44
N TYR A 311 -39.47 72.16 71.30
CA TYR A 311 -40.00 73.43 71.80
C TYR A 311 -41.10 73.12 72.83
N SER A 312 -40.80 73.37 74.10
CA SER A 312 -41.79 73.65 75.12
C SER A 312 -42.14 75.14 75.06
N ARG A 313 -43.40 75.45 74.74
CA ARG A 313 -44.29 76.34 75.50
C ARG A 313 -45.69 76.26 74.94
#